data_AF-A0A6J4T2F9-F1
#
_entry.id   AF-A0A6J4T2F9-F1
#
_cell.length_a   1.000
_cell.length_b   1.000
_cell.length_c   1.000
_cell.angle_alpha   90.00
_cell.angle_beta   90.00
_cell.angle_gamma   90.00
#
_symmetry.space_group_name_H-M   'P 1'
#
loop_
_entity.id
_entity.type
_entity.pdbx_description
1 polymer ?
#
loop_
_entity_poly.entity_id
_entity_poly.type
_entity_poly.pdbx_seq_one_letter_code
_entity_poly.pdbx_strand_id
1 'polypeptide(L)'
;MWQVSGGHGHIDPKSAIQSMFQYMDAGFTTWDLADYYGSAEDFIGEFRPQLIATRGKEALSNLQSFTKWVYRSTKMTKQVVEKNIDISLKRMQV
;
A
#
# COMPACT_ATOMS: atom_id res chain seq x y z
N MET A 1 2.29 -5.37 -5.78
CA MET A 1 1.66 -6.04 -4.62
C MET A 1 0.43 -6.86 -4.98
N TRP A 2 0.26 -7.31 -6.23
CA TRP A 2 -0.88 -8.17 -6.59
C TRP A 2 -0.84 -9.54 -5.88
N GLN A 3 0.33 -9.99 -5.40
CA GLN A 3 0.46 -11.24 -4.63
C GLN A 3 -0.35 -11.23 -3.33
N VAL A 4 -0.62 -10.04 -2.76
CA VAL A 4 -1.43 -9.87 -1.54
C VAL A 4 -2.89 -9.50 -1.85
N SER A 5 -3.37 -9.79 -3.06
CA SER A 5 -4.76 -9.57 -3.46
C SER A 5 -5.77 -10.50 -2.79
N GLY A 6 -5.33 -11.58 -2.14
CA GLY A 6 -6.17 -12.61 -1.55
C GLY A 6 -6.59 -13.72 -2.52
N GLY A 7 -6.32 -13.55 -3.83
CA GLY A 7 -6.59 -14.58 -4.85
C GLY A 7 -5.68 -15.81 -4.79
N HIS A 8 -4.63 -15.76 -3.97
CA HIS A 8 -3.60 -16.82 -3.84
C HIS A 8 -3.68 -17.60 -2.52
N GLY A 9 -4.73 -17.39 -1.74
CA GLY A 9 -4.92 -18.01 -0.43
C GLY A 9 -4.80 -17.00 0.71
N HIS A 10 -4.75 -17.53 1.93
CA HIS A 10 -4.67 -16.72 3.14
C HIS A 10 -3.37 -15.91 3.19
N ILE A 11 -3.48 -14.66 3.61
CA ILE A 11 -2.36 -13.75 3.80
C ILE A 11 -2.24 -13.50 5.30
N ASP A 12 -1.10 -13.86 5.88
CA ASP A 12 -0.74 -13.45 7.23
C ASP A 12 -0.12 -12.03 7.18
N PRO A 13 -0.78 -11.01 7.76
CA PRO A 13 -0.28 -9.64 7.73
C PRO A 13 1.12 -9.48 8.30
N LYS A 14 1.43 -10.19 9.41
CA LYS A 14 2.73 -10.07 10.08
C LYS A 14 3.86 -10.55 9.18
N SER A 15 3.70 -11.72 8.57
CA SER A 15 4.67 -12.26 7.61
C SER A 15 4.81 -11.38 6.36
N ALA A 16 3.71 -10.79 5.88
CA ALA A 16 3.73 -9.87 4.73
C ALA A 16 4.55 -8.61 5.05
N ILE A 17 4.29 -7.96 6.18
CA ILE A 17 5.04 -6.78 6.64
C ILE A 17 6.52 -7.11 6.89
N GLN A 18 6.82 -8.26 7.48
CA GLN A 18 8.20 -8.71 7.65
C GLN A 18 8.92 -8.90 6.31
N SER A 19 8.22 -9.45 5.31
CA SER A 19 8.76 -9.58 3.95
C SER A 19 9.00 -8.21 3.31
N MET A 20 8.16 -7.20 3.59
CA MET A 20 8.38 -5.83 3.10
C MET A 20 9.69 -5.22 3.62
N PHE A 21 10.06 -5.48 4.88
CA PHE A 21 11.37 -5.10 5.40
C PHE A 21 12.52 -5.79 4.66
N GLN A 22 12.41 -7.10 4.41
CA GLN A 22 13.42 -7.86 3.67
C GLN A 22 13.60 -7.34 2.23
N TYR A 23 12.51 -7.00 1.56
CA TYR A 23 12.58 -6.41 0.22
C TYR A 23 13.23 -5.03 0.23
N MET A 24 12.91 -4.19 1.23
CA MET A 24 13.57 -2.90 1.38
C MET A 24 15.08 -3.05 1.66
N ASP A 25 15.49 -4.03 2.46
CA ASP A 25 16.92 -4.37 2.68
C ASP A 25 17.62 -4.81 1.41
N ALA A 26 16.91 -5.50 0.53
CA ALA A 26 17.39 -5.88 -0.79
C ALA A 26 17.35 -4.74 -1.83
N GLY A 27 16.96 -3.51 -1.43
CA GLY A 27 16.93 -2.34 -2.30
C GLY A 27 15.64 -2.15 -3.10
N PHE A 28 14.60 -2.96 -2.86
CA PHE A 28 13.28 -2.79 -3.48
C PHE A 28 12.45 -1.78 -2.68
N THR A 29 12.52 -0.51 -3.08
CA THR A 29 11.90 0.59 -2.32
C THR A 29 10.58 1.10 -2.91
N THR A 30 10.21 0.66 -4.11
CA THR A 30 9.03 1.14 -4.85
C THR A 30 7.93 0.09 -4.90
N TRP A 31 6.72 0.46 -4.47
CA TRP A 31 5.58 -0.44 -4.33
C TRP A 31 4.45 -0.09 -5.30
N ASP A 32 4.18 -1.01 -6.22
CA ASP A 32 3.03 -0.99 -7.13
C ASP A 32 1.78 -1.56 -6.44
N LEU A 33 0.73 -0.75 -6.30
CA LEU A 33 -0.53 -1.12 -5.65
C LEU A 33 -1.74 -0.92 -6.59
N ALA A 34 -2.89 -1.41 -6.12
CA ALA A 34 -4.22 -1.02 -6.58
C ALA A 34 -5.19 -1.16 -5.40
N ASP A 35 -6.25 -0.34 -5.39
CA ASP A 35 -7.30 -0.35 -4.38
C ASP A 35 -7.98 -1.74 -4.24
N TYR A 36 -8.11 -2.46 -5.36
CA TYR A 36 -8.71 -3.79 -5.40
C TYR A 36 -7.74 -4.94 -5.06
N TYR A 37 -6.45 -4.68 -4.88
CA TYR A 37 -5.47 -5.69 -4.46
C TYR A 37 -5.58 -6.01 -2.97
N GLY A 38 -6.76 -6.42 -2.51
CA GLY A 38 -6.98 -6.85 -1.13
C GLY A 38 -6.41 -5.86 -0.12
N SER A 39 -5.47 -6.31 0.69
CA SER A 39 -4.82 -5.54 1.77
C SER A 39 -3.62 -4.69 1.33
N ALA A 40 -3.36 -4.53 0.03
CA ALA A 40 -2.13 -3.90 -0.46
C ALA A 40 -1.91 -2.46 0.04
N GLU A 41 -2.95 -1.62 -0.01
CA GLU A 41 -2.88 -0.24 0.50
C GLU A 41 -2.79 -0.20 2.04
N ASP A 42 -3.48 -1.12 2.72
CA ASP A 42 -3.47 -1.20 4.18
C ASP A 42 -2.08 -1.61 4.70
N PHE A 43 -1.37 -2.49 3.97
CA PHE A 43 0.00 -2.86 4.30
C PHE A 43 0.98 -1.70 4.17
N ILE A 44 0.78 -0.75 3.24
CA ILE A 44 1.56 0.48 3.25
C ILE A 44 1.25 1.31 4.49
N GLY A 45 -0.03 1.44 4.85
CA GLY A 45 -0.45 2.14 6.06
C GLY A 45 0.14 1.55 7.34
N GLU A 46 0.28 0.23 7.42
CA GLU A 46 0.89 -0.47 8.56
C GLU A 46 2.43 -0.43 8.51
N PHE A 47 3.04 -0.56 7.33
CA PHE A 47 4.49 -0.61 7.17
C PHE A 47 5.16 0.73 7.49
N ARG A 48 4.56 1.86 7.08
CA ARG A 48 5.14 3.21 7.29
C ARG A 48 5.48 3.52 8.76
N PRO A 49 4.56 3.41 9.74
CA PRO A 49 4.88 3.68 11.14
C PRO A 49 5.89 2.68 11.71
N GLN A 50 5.82 1.40 11.32
CA GLN A 50 6.80 0.40 11.75
C GLN A 50 8.19 0.70 11.19
N LEU A 51 8.28 1.15 9.94
CA LEU A 51 9.54 1.56 9.31
C LEU A 51 10.16 2.75 10.03
N ILE A 52 9.35 3.77 10.38
CA ILE A 52 9.83 4.89 11.19
C ILE A 52 10.34 4.40 12.55
N ALA A 53 9.59 3.54 13.24
CA ALA A 53 9.93 3.06 14.58
C ALA A 53 11.21 2.21 14.59
N THR A 54 11.48 1.46 13.52
CA THR A 54 12.59 0.51 13.45
C THR A 54 13.85 1.09 12.79
N ARG A 55 13.69 1.96 11.78
CA ARG A 55 14.79 2.46 10.94
C ARG A 55 14.85 3.99 10.83
N GLY A 56 13.92 4.70 11.45
CA GLY A 56 13.87 6.15 11.46
C GLY A 56 13.21 6.77 10.22
N LYS A 57 13.06 8.10 10.26
CA LYS A 57 12.36 8.86 9.20
C LYS A 57 13.11 8.89 7.86
N GLU A 58 14.43 8.76 7.88
CA GLU A 58 15.25 8.73 6.65
C GLU A 58 14.95 7.47 5.81
N ALA A 59 14.75 6.32 6.47
CA ALA A 59 14.32 5.11 5.77
C ALA A 59 12.95 5.29 5.10
N LEU A 60 12.03 6.02 5.75
CA LEU A 60 10.73 6.33 5.16
C LEU A 60 10.85 7.22 3.91
N SER A 61 11.81 8.16 3.84
CA SER A 61 11.98 8.99 2.62
C SER A 61 12.42 8.19 1.40
N ASN A 62 12.99 7.00 1.60
CA ASN A 62 13.33 6.10 0.51
C ASN A 62 12.15 5.25 0.03
N LEU A 63 11.04 5.18 0.78
CA LEU A 63 9.86 4.42 0.40
C LEU A 63 9.04 5.18 -0.66
N GLN A 64 8.83 4.57 -1.82
CA GLN A 64 7.86 5.05 -2.82
C GLN A 64 6.70 4.08 -2.94
N SER A 65 5.47 4.60 -3.01
CA SER A 65 4.28 3.80 -3.25
C SER A 65 3.34 4.52 -4.19
N PHE A 66 2.80 3.80 -5.16
CA PHE A 66 1.79 4.34 -6.08
C PHE A 66 0.63 3.35 -6.19
N THR A 67 -0.58 3.88 -6.10
CA THR A 67 -1.80 3.10 -6.20
C THR A 67 -2.62 3.49 -7.43
N LYS A 68 -3.45 2.55 -7.86
CA LYS A 68 -4.38 2.69 -8.97
C LYS A 68 -5.76 2.43 -8.42
N TRP A 69 -6.71 3.28 -8.76
CA TRP A 69 -8.11 3.09 -8.42
C TRP A 69 -8.84 2.40 -9.58
N VAL A 70 -9.40 1.22 -9.33
CA VAL A 70 -10.22 0.49 -10.29
C VAL A 70 -11.69 0.85 -10.10
N TYR A 71 -12.19 1.69 -10.99
CA TYR A 71 -13.56 2.19 -10.94
C TYR A 71 -14.54 1.29 -11.69
N ARG A 72 -15.79 1.27 -11.23
CA ARG A 72 -16.92 0.73 -12.01
C ARG A 72 -17.43 1.80 -12.97
N SER A 73 -17.98 1.37 -14.11
CA SER A 73 -18.61 2.29 -15.06
C SER A 73 -19.73 3.09 -14.36
N THR A 74 -19.48 4.38 -14.15
CA THR A 74 -20.37 5.34 -13.50
C THR A 74 -20.11 6.73 -14.08
N LYS A 75 -20.97 7.70 -13.76
CA LYS A 75 -20.72 9.10 -14.10
C LYS A 75 -19.48 9.59 -13.34
N MET A 76 -18.40 9.84 -14.08
CA MET A 76 -17.12 10.24 -13.51
C MET A 76 -17.10 11.74 -13.18
N THR A 77 -17.60 12.10 -12.00
CA THR A 77 -17.53 13.49 -11.50
C THR A 77 -16.24 13.70 -10.71
N LYS A 78 -15.78 14.96 -10.62
CA LYS A 78 -14.63 15.34 -9.78
C LYS A 78 -14.76 14.81 -8.34
N GLN A 79 -15.94 14.97 -7.74
CA GLN A 79 -16.22 14.51 -6.38
C GLN A 79 -16.08 13.00 -6.22
N VAL A 80 -16.46 12.20 -7.24
CA VAL A 80 -16.27 10.75 -7.21
C VAL A 80 -14.79 10.41 -7.23
N VAL A 81 -13.99 11.09 -8.08
CA VAL A 81 -12.54 10.88 -8.15
C VAL A 81 -11.88 11.23 -6.81
N GLU A 82 -12.14 12.42 -6.27
CA GLU A 82 -11.57 12.89 -5.00
C GLU A 82 -11.90 11.95 -3.86
N LYS A 83 -13.16 11.53 -3.74
CA LYS A 83 -13.60 10.58 -2.70
C LYS A 83 -12.82 9.26 -2.75
N ASN A 84 -12.52 8.73 -3.94
CA ASN A 84 -11.78 7.47 -4.05
C ASN A 84 -10.28 7.65 -3.81
N ILE A 85 -9.71 8.81 -4.17
CA ILE A 85 -8.34 9.18 -3.78
C ILE A 85 -8.24 9.23 -2.25
N ASP A 86 -9.21 9.86 -1.56
CA ASP A 86 -9.23 9.98 -0.10
C ASP A 86 -9.28 8.62 0.60
N ILE A 87 -9.99 7.63 0.03
CA ILE A 87 -10.02 6.27 0.55
C ILE A 87 -8.61 5.66 0.51
N SER A 88 -7.94 5.75 -0.63
CA SER A 88 -6.56 5.25 -0.79
C SER A 88 -5.58 5.96 0.14
N LEU A 89 -5.64 7.29 0.26
CA LEU A 89 -4.79 8.07 1.17
C LEU A 89 -4.99 7.62 2.61
N LYS A 90 -6.25 7.44 3.04
CA LYS A 90 -6.59 6.97 4.38
C LYS A 90 -6.05 5.57 4.67
N ARG A 91 -6.19 4.62 3.73
CA ARG A 91 -5.68 3.25 3.87
C ARG A 91 -4.16 3.22 3.99
N MET A 92 -3.49 4.01 3.15
CA MET A 92 -2.02 4.11 3.13
C MET A 92 -1.44 4.99 4.24
N GLN A 93 -2.26 5.69 5.03
CA GLN A 93 -1.83 6.61 6.09
C GLN A 93 -0.78 7.64 5.59
N VAL A 94 -1.14 8.37 4.54
CA VAL A 94 -0.35 9.44 3.90
C VAL A 94 -1.05 10.79 3.97
#